data_AF-A0A0N1NU98-F1
#
_entry.id   AF-A0A0N1NU98-F1
#
_cell.length_a   1.000
_cell.length_b   1.000
_cell.length_c   1.000
_cell.angle_alpha   90.00
_cell.angle_beta   90.00
_cell.angle_gamma   90.00
#
_symmetry.space_group_name_H-M   'P 1'
#
loop_
_entity.id
_entity.type
_entity.pdbx_description
1 polymer ?
#
loop_
_entity_poly.entity_id
_entity_poly.type
_entity_poly.pdbx_seq_one_letter_code
_entity_poly.pdbx_strand_id
1 'polypeptide(L)'
;MLGSQRSRRKVTTVLAGLGLLVTGAALQVSTSATPAHAATPHRILFDDGHAEEAGNADWIISTSKPDPLSQDSSPSSETDWTGGLSSWGVALQKTGDYSLKTATSALTYGGSAATDLSNFDTLVLPEPNTLFTTAEKTAIMNFVKNGGGLFMVSDHTGADRNNDGYDAVEIFNDLMTNNSVDPTDPFGFSVDTLSISSGYPAAISDSSDPVLHGSFGTVTKSLIASGTTATLKPADHSSVKGLLYRSGYSGNTGAFFATSTFGSGRVAFWGDSSPIDDGTGQSGNTLYDGWNDTGATNAALALNATEWLSGASGSGGGDDGGTDCTDTQLLGNAGFESGATTWSATSGVITNSSGESARTGSYYAWLGGNGTAGTETLSQSVTIPSGCSATLGLYLHIDTAETTTSTAYDTLQVQVLNGSGTVLGTLASYSNLNAASGYTQRSLSLSGYAGQTVTLRFTSTEGSKLQTSFVIDDTALDVT
;
A
#
# COMPACT_ATOMS: atom_id res chain seq x y z
N MET A 1 -28.89 5.56 -95.51
CA MET A 1 -30.36 5.57 -95.62
C MET A 1 -30.93 5.22 -94.25
N LEU A 2 -31.87 6.05 -93.76
CA LEU A 2 -32.92 5.81 -92.75
C LEU A 2 -32.59 4.85 -91.58
N GLY A 3 -32.56 5.24 -90.31
CA GLY A 3 -33.61 5.95 -89.57
C GLY A 3 -34.75 4.98 -89.19
N SER A 4 -34.95 4.68 -87.90
CA SER A 4 -36.27 4.58 -87.24
C SER A 4 -36.20 3.95 -85.84
N GLN A 5 -37.01 4.51 -84.94
CA GLN A 5 -37.24 4.18 -83.54
C GLN A 5 -38.20 2.97 -83.30
N ARG A 6 -38.30 2.63 -82.00
CA ARG A 6 -39.40 2.01 -81.20
C ARG A 6 -39.29 0.49 -81.01
N SER A 7 -39.14 -0.06 -79.79
CA SER A 7 -39.93 -0.03 -78.53
C SER A 7 -40.83 -1.28 -78.39
N ARG A 8 -40.55 -2.15 -77.40
CA ARG A 8 -41.44 -2.54 -76.27
C ARG A 8 -41.14 -3.93 -75.67
N ARG A 9 -41.24 -3.93 -74.33
CA ARG A 9 -41.77 -4.97 -73.40
C ARG A 9 -40.86 -6.13 -72.92
N LYS A 10 -40.48 -5.97 -71.63
CA LYS A 10 -40.54 -6.89 -70.48
C LYS A 10 -40.39 -8.40 -70.76
N VAL A 11 -39.33 -8.99 -70.20
CA VAL A 11 -39.24 -10.42 -69.88
C VAL A 11 -38.66 -10.57 -68.47
N THR A 12 -39.37 -11.32 -67.65
CA THR A 12 -38.99 -11.87 -66.35
C THR A 12 -37.99 -13.01 -66.55
N THR A 13 -36.90 -13.10 -65.79
CA THR A 13 -36.12 -14.34 -65.70
C THR A 13 -35.47 -14.47 -64.33
N VAL A 14 -35.86 -15.53 -63.61
CA VAL A 14 -35.19 -16.09 -62.44
C VAL A 14 -34.00 -16.91 -62.95
N LEU A 15 -32.80 -16.74 -62.38
CA LEU A 15 -31.75 -17.76 -62.50
C LEU A 15 -31.01 -17.93 -61.18
N ALA A 16 -30.93 -19.21 -60.79
CA ALA A 16 -30.30 -19.74 -59.59
C ALA A 16 -28.77 -19.65 -59.65
N GLY A 17 -28.18 -19.58 -58.46
CA GLY A 17 -26.75 -19.34 -58.24
C GLY A 17 -25.83 -20.52 -58.47
N LEU A 18 -24.55 -20.18 -58.63
CA LEU A 18 -23.39 -21.00 -58.31
C LEU A 18 -22.40 -20.08 -57.58
N GLY A 19 -22.12 -20.40 -56.31
CA GLY A 19 -21.13 -19.68 -55.50
C GLY A 19 -19.72 -20.17 -55.83
N LEU A 20 -18.80 -19.22 -56.02
CA LEU A 20 -17.36 -19.47 -56.10
C LEU A 20 -16.66 -18.48 -55.16
N LEU A 21 -15.85 -19.02 -54.24
CA LEU A 21 -15.05 -18.28 -53.26
C LEU A 21 -14.01 -17.37 -53.93
N VAL A 22 -13.89 -16.15 -53.42
CA VAL A 22 -12.66 -15.35 -53.51
C VAL A 22 -12.32 -14.86 -52.10
N THR A 23 -11.19 -15.33 -51.60
CA THR A 23 -10.55 -14.93 -50.34
C THR A 23 -9.98 -13.51 -50.47
N GLY A 24 -10.57 -12.55 -49.77
CA GLY A 24 -9.96 -11.24 -49.52
C GLY A 24 -9.19 -11.28 -48.21
N ALA A 25 -7.86 -11.14 -48.26
CA ALA A 25 -7.03 -10.95 -47.08
C ALA A 25 -7.26 -9.54 -46.53
N ALA A 26 -7.94 -9.43 -45.38
CA ALA A 26 -7.93 -8.22 -44.58
C ALA A 26 -6.69 -8.27 -43.67
N LEU A 27 -5.74 -7.35 -43.85
CA LEU A 27 -4.74 -7.08 -42.82
C LEU A 27 -5.48 -6.48 -41.61
N GLN A 28 -5.74 -7.29 -40.60
CA GLN A 28 -6.01 -6.78 -39.26
C GLN A 28 -4.68 -6.28 -38.69
N VAL A 29 -4.54 -4.95 -38.62
CA VAL A 29 -3.57 -4.33 -37.72
C VAL A 29 -4.06 -4.62 -36.31
N SER A 30 -3.54 -5.69 -35.72
CA SER A 30 -3.64 -5.92 -34.29
C SER A 30 -2.89 -4.77 -33.61
N THR A 31 -3.62 -3.82 -33.02
CA THR A 31 -3.07 -2.96 -32.00
C THR A 31 -2.60 -3.89 -30.89
N SER A 32 -1.29 -4.11 -30.80
CA SER A 32 -0.67 -4.71 -29.64
C SER A 32 -1.14 -3.91 -28.44
N ALA A 33 -1.99 -4.53 -27.62
CA ALA A 33 -2.27 -4.01 -26.29
C ALA A 33 -0.91 -3.78 -25.64
N THR A 34 -0.65 -2.55 -25.22
CA THR A 34 0.41 -2.29 -24.25
C THR A 34 0.24 -3.32 -23.13
N PRO A 35 1.27 -4.12 -22.80
CA PRO A 35 1.16 -5.01 -21.65
C PRO A 35 0.74 -4.12 -20.48
N ALA A 36 -0.35 -4.50 -19.82
CA ALA A 36 -0.68 -3.93 -18.53
C ALA A 36 0.61 -4.01 -17.70
N HIS A 37 1.08 -2.89 -17.18
CA HIS A 37 2.13 -2.92 -16.17
C HIS A 37 1.65 -3.92 -15.11
N ALA A 38 2.35 -5.05 -14.96
CA ALA A 38 2.10 -5.93 -13.83
C ALA A 38 2.16 -5.04 -12.58
N ALA A 39 1.10 -5.06 -11.77
CA ALA A 39 1.11 -4.40 -10.49
C ALA A 39 2.38 -4.84 -9.76
N THR A 40 3.05 -3.89 -9.10
CA THR A 40 4.26 -4.25 -8.34
C THR A 40 3.81 -5.24 -7.27
N PRO A 41 4.39 -6.45 -7.22
CA PRO A 41 3.93 -7.48 -6.30
C PRO A 41 4.14 -7.02 -4.86
N HIS A 42 3.28 -7.45 -3.94
CA HIS A 42 3.42 -7.24 -2.50
C HIS A 42 4.71 -7.92 -2.01
N ARG A 43 5.60 -7.15 -1.39
CA ARG A 43 6.96 -7.57 -1.03
C ARG A 43 7.00 -8.02 0.42
N ILE A 44 7.22 -9.31 0.65
CA ILE A 44 7.22 -9.92 1.98
C ILE A 44 8.64 -10.33 2.34
N LEU A 45 9.09 -9.92 3.53
CA LEU A 45 10.35 -10.33 4.11
C LEU A 45 10.08 -11.26 5.30
N PHE A 46 10.57 -12.49 5.22
CA PHE A 46 10.64 -13.41 6.35
C PHE A 46 11.98 -13.22 7.06
N ASP A 47 11.98 -13.25 8.37
CA ASP A 47 13.20 -13.21 9.17
C ASP A 47 13.78 -14.62 9.36
N ASP A 48 15.11 -14.67 9.35
CA ASP A 48 15.98 -15.81 9.65
C ASP A 48 17.29 -15.31 10.30
N GLY A 49 17.31 -14.04 10.75
CA GLY A 49 18.45 -13.40 11.38
C GLY A 49 18.52 -13.62 12.89
N HIS A 50 17.47 -14.17 13.49
CA HIS A 50 17.25 -14.22 14.94
C HIS A 50 16.95 -15.65 15.42
N ALA A 51 17.69 -16.62 14.87
CA ALA A 51 17.73 -18.02 15.29
C ALA A 51 16.43 -18.83 15.02
N GLU A 52 15.75 -18.53 13.93
CA GLU A 52 14.57 -19.22 13.40
C GLU A 52 14.82 -20.70 13.01
N GLU A 53 16.09 -21.09 12.86
CA GLU A 53 16.52 -22.47 12.60
C GLU A 53 17.16 -23.15 13.85
N ALA A 54 17.02 -22.57 15.04
CA ALA A 54 17.64 -23.12 16.24
C ALA A 54 16.93 -24.39 16.76
N GLY A 55 17.71 -25.32 17.30
CA GLY A 55 17.19 -26.56 17.86
C GLY A 55 16.51 -27.42 16.80
N ASN A 56 15.20 -27.63 16.94
CA ASN A 56 14.37 -28.35 15.96
C ASN A 56 13.56 -27.40 15.06
N ALA A 57 13.72 -26.08 15.21
CA ALA A 57 13.00 -25.08 14.43
C ALA A 57 13.49 -25.06 12.98
N ASP A 58 12.61 -24.66 12.06
CA ASP A 58 12.97 -24.41 10.67
C ASP A 58 12.04 -23.36 10.07
N TRP A 59 11.97 -22.18 10.70
CA TRP A 59 10.98 -21.16 10.37
C TRP A 59 11.33 -20.33 9.14
N ILE A 60 11.69 -21.02 8.05
CA ILE A 60 12.08 -20.46 6.77
C ILE A 60 11.16 -20.98 5.66
N ILE A 61 10.95 -20.17 4.63
CA ILE A 61 10.18 -20.56 3.43
C ILE A 61 11.01 -21.34 2.41
N SER A 62 12.35 -21.28 2.51
CA SER A 62 13.29 -21.96 1.63
C SER A 62 14.70 -21.92 2.21
N THR A 63 15.47 -22.99 2.01
CA THR A 63 16.92 -23.03 2.25
C THR A 63 17.70 -22.10 1.31
N SER A 64 17.11 -21.62 0.21
CA SER A 64 17.72 -20.62 -0.65
C SER A 64 17.38 -19.22 -0.19
N LYS A 65 18.39 -18.53 0.34
CA LYS A 65 18.27 -17.21 0.96
C LYS A 65 19.24 -16.23 0.26
N PRO A 66 18.87 -14.95 0.07
CA PRO A 66 17.59 -14.36 0.46
C PRO A 66 16.46 -14.67 -0.52
N ASP A 67 16.72 -15.24 -1.70
CA ASP A 67 15.73 -15.44 -2.76
C ASP A 67 15.34 -16.93 -2.91
N PRO A 68 14.11 -17.32 -2.51
CA PRO A 68 13.67 -18.71 -2.56
C PRO A 68 13.54 -19.24 -4.00
N LEU A 69 13.40 -18.36 -5.01
CA LEU A 69 13.29 -18.76 -6.42
C LEU A 69 14.59 -19.36 -6.98
N SER A 70 15.69 -19.26 -6.23
CA SER A 70 16.93 -19.97 -6.57
C SER A 70 16.88 -21.46 -6.26
N GLN A 71 15.97 -21.92 -5.38
CA GLN A 71 15.72 -23.36 -5.15
C GLN A 71 14.84 -23.95 -6.26
N ASP A 72 13.71 -23.29 -6.52
CA ASP A 72 12.85 -23.53 -7.68
C ASP A 72 12.25 -22.21 -8.13
N SER A 73 12.46 -21.83 -9.40
CA SER A 73 12.02 -20.55 -9.97
C SER A 73 10.52 -20.49 -10.29
N SER A 74 9.81 -21.61 -10.17
CA SER A 74 8.40 -21.74 -10.51
C SER A 74 7.72 -22.78 -9.61
N PRO A 75 7.73 -22.59 -8.27
CA PRO A 75 7.21 -23.58 -7.35
C PRO A 75 5.69 -23.77 -7.56
N SER A 76 5.27 -25.02 -7.51
CA SER A 76 3.89 -25.47 -7.74
C SER A 76 3.36 -26.35 -6.60
N SER A 77 4.27 -26.96 -5.85
CA SER A 77 4.09 -27.81 -4.67
C SER A 77 4.88 -27.23 -3.49
N GLU A 78 4.40 -27.39 -2.27
CA GLU A 78 5.08 -26.97 -1.05
C GLU A 78 6.49 -27.58 -0.93
N THR A 79 6.68 -28.80 -1.42
CA THR A 79 7.97 -29.51 -1.45
C THR A 79 8.94 -29.03 -2.53
N ASP A 80 8.55 -28.09 -3.39
CA ASP A 80 9.47 -27.51 -4.39
C ASP A 80 10.48 -26.58 -3.70
N TRP A 81 10.13 -26.06 -2.53
CA TRP A 81 11.06 -25.44 -1.58
C TRP A 81 11.27 -26.33 -0.36
N THR A 82 12.29 -26.03 0.44
CA THR A 82 12.60 -26.75 1.69
C THR A 82 12.75 -25.75 2.81
N GLY A 83 11.95 -25.92 3.85
CA GLY A 83 11.84 -25.00 4.97
C GLY A 83 10.48 -25.20 5.63
N GLY A 84 10.39 -25.19 6.95
CA GLY A 84 9.14 -25.49 7.67
C GLY A 84 7.96 -24.56 7.35
N LEU A 85 8.15 -23.49 6.58
CA LEU A 85 7.11 -22.57 6.13
C LEU A 85 6.88 -22.60 4.60
N SER A 86 7.38 -23.60 3.87
CA SER A 86 7.37 -23.58 2.39
C SER A 86 5.96 -23.46 1.81
N SER A 87 4.95 -24.06 2.43
CA SER A 87 3.54 -23.98 2.04
C SER A 87 3.03 -22.55 2.06
N TRP A 88 3.44 -21.74 3.05
CA TRP A 88 3.13 -20.32 3.10
C TRP A 88 3.76 -19.58 1.92
N GLY A 89 5.06 -19.77 1.73
CA GLY A 89 5.81 -19.13 0.66
C GLY A 89 5.29 -19.51 -0.74
N VAL A 90 5.13 -20.80 -1.00
CA VAL A 90 4.64 -21.33 -2.29
C VAL A 90 3.20 -20.89 -2.55
N ALA A 91 2.31 -20.86 -1.54
CA ALA A 91 0.95 -20.38 -1.71
C ALA A 91 0.91 -18.91 -2.17
N LEU A 92 1.71 -18.03 -1.55
CA LEU A 92 1.84 -16.63 -1.96
C LEU A 92 2.47 -16.52 -3.35
N GLN A 93 3.56 -17.24 -3.61
CA GLN A 93 4.30 -17.19 -4.88
C GLN A 93 3.44 -17.62 -6.08
N LYS A 94 2.56 -18.61 -5.90
CA LYS A 94 1.66 -19.13 -6.94
C LYS A 94 0.59 -18.14 -7.39
N THR A 95 0.25 -17.15 -6.57
CA THR A 95 -0.69 -16.09 -6.98
C THR A 95 -0.12 -15.21 -8.10
N GLY A 96 1.21 -15.01 -8.10
CA GLY A 96 1.89 -14.03 -8.94
C GLY A 96 1.86 -12.60 -8.37
N ASP A 97 1.14 -12.38 -7.26
CA ASP A 97 0.93 -11.06 -6.65
C ASP A 97 1.93 -10.75 -5.54
N TYR A 98 2.75 -11.72 -5.13
CA TYR A 98 3.73 -11.57 -4.04
C TYR A 98 5.16 -11.82 -4.52
N SER A 99 6.10 -11.11 -3.89
CA SER A 99 7.53 -11.39 -3.99
C SER A 99 8.08 -11.61 -2.58
N LEU A 100 8.86 -12.67 -2.42
CA LEU A 100 9.26 -13.16 -1.10
C LEU A 100 10.78 -13.12 -0.98
N LYS A 101 11.27 -12.71 0.18
CA LYS A 101 12.68 -12.83 0.55
C LYS A 101 12.85 -13.24 2.00
N THR A 102 14.05 -13.72 2.31
CA THR A 102 14.48 -14.05 3.67
C THR A 102 15.65 -13.17 4.11
N ALA A 103 15.53 -12.52 5.27
CA ALA A 103 16.62 -11.77 5.89
C ALA A 103 17.48 -12.70 6.75
N THR A 104 18.79 -12.76 6.49
CA THR A 104 19.74 -13.57 7.27
C THR A 104 20.73 -12.69 8.05
N SER A 105 20.36 -11.44 8.28
CA SER A 105 21.22 -10.40 8.85
C SER A 105 20.36 -9.34 9.51
N ALA A 106 21.00 -8.43 10.24
CA ALA A 106 20.32 -7.40 11.01
C ALA A 106 19.24 -6.63 10.22
N LEU A 107 18.09 -6.44 10.86
CA LEU A 107 16.96 -5.71 10.30
C LEU A 107 17.25 -4.20 10.30
N THR A 108 17.16 -3.60 9.11
CA THR A 108 17.48 -2.18 8.88
C THR A 108 16.32 -1.49 8.18
N TYR A 109 16.19 -0.17 8.34
CA TYR A 109 15.14 0.63 7.70
C TYR A 109 15.68 1.98 7.23
N GLY A 110 15.50 2.28 5.94
CA GLY A 110 15.99 3.51 5.30
C GLY A 110 17.46 3.44 4.87
N GLY A 111 18.06 2.25 4.88
CA GLY A 111 19.39 1.95 4.36
C GLY A 111 19.37 1.51 2.90
N SER A 112 20.48 0.90 2.46
CA SER A 112 20.68 0.44 1.07
C SER A 112 20.83 -1.08 0.93
N ALA A 113 20.67 -1.85 2.02
CA ALA A 113 20.73 -3.30 1.97
C ALA A 113 19.57 -3.86 1.14
N ALA A 114 19.79 -4.97 0.43
CA ALA A 114 18.75 -5.58 -0.40
C ALA A 114 17.56 -6.14 0.41
N THR A 115 17.80 -6.41 1.71
CA THR A 115 16.82 -6.82 2.71
C THR A 115 16.46 -5.69 3.67
N ASP A 116 16.81 -4.43 3.37
CA ASP A 116 16.35 -3.27 4.16
C ASP A 116 14.82 -3.18 4.07
N LEU A 117 14.17 -2.96 5.20
CA LEU A 117 12.71 -2.96 5.35
C LEU A 117 12.01 -1.91 4.47
N SER A 118 12.69 -0.85 4.03
CA SER A 118 12.12 0.11 3.08
C SER A 118 11.83 -0.49 1.69
N ASN A 119 12.40 -1.67 1.40
CA ASN A 119 12.14 -2.41 0.17
C ASN A 119 10.99 -3.41 0.29
N PHE A 120 10.28 -3.46 1.42
CA PHE A 120 9.22 -4.45 1.67
C PHE A 120 7.94 -3.78 2.16
N ASP A 121 6.83 -4.50 2.04
CA ASP A 121 5.51 -4.10 2.49
C ASP A 121 5.13 -4.83 3.78
N THR A 122 5.70 -6.02 4.03
CA THR A 122 5.47 -6.78 5.26
C THR A 122 6.75 -7.47 5.75
N LEU A 123 6.96 -7.43 7.06
CA LEU A 123 7.95 -8.21 7.80
C LEU A 123 7.23 -9.30 8.59
N VAL A 124 7.66 -10.56 8.42
CA VAL A 124 7.22 -11.71 9.20
C VAL A 124 8.35 -12.11 10.14
N LEU A 125 8.07 -12.16 11.44
CA LEU A 125 8.97 -12.58 12.51
C LEU A 125 8.46 -13.91 13.09
N PRO A 126 8.90 -15.06 12.55
CA PRO A 126 8.39 -16.35 12.99
C PRO A 126 9.22 -16.91 14.15
N GLU A 127 8.72 -16.75 15.37
CA GLU A 127 9.32 -17.24 16.62
C GLU A 127 10.81 -16.87 16.76
N PRO A 128 11.16 -15.57 16.81
CA PRO A 128 12.54 -15.15 17.02
C PRO A 128 13.04 -15.72 18.36
N ASN A 129 14.28 -16.17 18.35
CA ASN A 129 14.99 -16.78 19.47
C ASN A 129 16.26 -15.99 19.83
N THR A 130 16.39 -14.75 19.35
CA THR A 130 17.46 -13.84 19.74
C THR A 130 16.90 -12.43 19.86
N LEU A 131 17.30 -11.72 20.92
CA LEU A 131 16.85 -10.34 21.14
C LEU A 131 17.27 -9.42 19.99
N PHE A 132 16.31 -8.63 19.52
CA PHE A 132 16.57 -7.51 18.62
C PHE A 132 17.46 -6.47 19.30
N THR A 133 18.48 -5.99 18.59
CA THR A 133 19.28 -4.85 19.05
C THR A 133 18.44 -3.57 19.11
N THR A 134 18.92 -2.56 19.83
CA THR A 134 18.27 -1.23 19.84
C THR A 134 18.06 -0.65 18.44
N ALA A 135 19.01 -0.89 17.53
CA ALA A 135 18.92 -0.42 16.14
C ALA A 135 17.81 -1.15 15.38
N GLU A 136 17.69 -2.46 15.53
CA GLU A 136 16.65 -3.28 14.89
C GLU A 136 15.26 -2.95 15.44
N LYS A 137 15.11 -2.83 16.75
CA LYS A 137 13.85 -2.34 17.34
C LYS A 137 13.45 -1.00 16.75
N THR A 138 14.40 -0.07 16.61
CA THR A 138 14.14 1.24 15.99
C THR A 138 13.78 1.10 14.51
N ALA A 139 14.40 0.19 13.77
CA ALA A 139 14.10 -0.07 12.37
C ALA A 139 12.69 -0.67 12.19
N ILE A 140 12.35 -1.73 12.92
CA ILE A 140 11.04 -2.39 12.90
C ILE A 140 9.94 -1.38 13.26
N MET A 141 10.11 -0.63 14.35
CA MET A 141 9.10 0.34 14.78
C MET A 141 8.91 1.47 13.78
N ASN A 142 9.98 1.98 13.15
CA ASN A 142 9.84 2.99 12.10
C ASN A 142 9.25 2.42 10.80
N PHE A 143 9.56 1.18 10.45
CA PHE A 143 8.95 0.50 9.31
C PHE A 143 7.43 0.42 9.47
N VAL A 144 6.95 -0.08 10.60
CA VAL A 144 5.49 -0.14 10.88
C VAL A 144 4.89 1.26 10.93
N LYS A 145 5.50 2.20 11.68
CA LYS A 145 5.00 3.57 11.77
C LYS A 145 4.75 4.23 10.41
N ASN A 146 5.58 3.90 9.42
CA ASN A 146 5.55 4.48 8.08
C ASN A 146 4.75 3.65 7.06
N GLY A 147 3.93 2.69 7.50
CA GLY A 147 3.01 1.96 6.62
C GLY A 147 3.33 0.48 6.42
N GLY A 148 4.45 -0.01 6.96
CA GLY A 148 4.79 -1.43 6.90
C GLY A 148 3.86 -2.32 7.71
N GLY A 149 3.64 -3.54 7.23
CA GLY A 149 2.97 -4.61 7.96
C GLY A 149 3.95 -5.40 8.84
N LEU A 150 3.62 -5.65 10.10
CA LEU A 150 4.40 -6.52 10.99
C LEU A 150 3.58 -7.75 11.41
N PHE A 151 4.06 -8.93 11.08
CA PHE A 151 3.51 -10.20 11.53
C PHE A 151 4.42 -10.81 12.60
N MET A 152 3.99 -10.77 13.86
CA MET A 152 4.67 -11.43 14.97
C MET A 152 4.04 -12.81 15.21
N VAL A 153 4.78 -13.87 14.99
CA VAL A 153 4.38 -15.23 15.39
C VAL A 153 5.25 -15.61 16.58
N SER A 154 4.61 -15.82 17.73
CA SER A 154 5.28 -16.21 18.97
C SER A 154 5.20 -17.73 19.14
N ASP A 155 5.54 -18.20 20.33
CA ASP A 155 5.23 -19.56 20.76
C ASP A 155 4.85 -19.52 22.24
N HIS A 156 5.70 -20.01 23.13
CA HIS A 156 5.39 -20.06 24.55
C HIS A 156 6.57 -19.72 25.44
N THR A 157 6.27 -19.45 26.70
CA THR A 157 7.33 -19.29 27.70
C THR A 157 8.15 -20.57 27.81
N GLY A 158 9.47 -20.44 27.72
CA GLY A 158 10.41 -21.55 27.72
C GLY A 158 10.68 -22.14 26.34
N ALA A 159 10.19 -21.54 25.25
CA ALA A 159 10.55 -21.91 23.88
C ALA A 159 11.91 -21.31 23.45
N ASP A 160 12.89 -21.29 24.35
CA ASP A 160 14.27 -20.86 24.08
C ASP A 160 15.04 -22.01 23.38
N ARG A 161 15.03 -21.97 22.05
CA ARG A 161 15.58 -22.99 21.14
C ARG A 161 17.10 -22.90 21.01
N ASN A 162 17.70 -21.75 21.29
CA ASN A 162 19.15 -21.52 21.16
C ASN A 162 19.89 -21.46 22.51
N ASN A 163 19.15 -21.55 23.62
CA ASN A 163 19.64 -21.51 25.00
C ASN A 163 20.34 -20.19 25.38
N ASP A 164 19.94 -19.07 24.78
CA ASP A 164 20.49 -17.74 25.09
C ASP A 164 19.78 -17.03 26.26
N GLY A 165 18.68 -17.63 26.74
CA GLY A 165 17.87 -17.15 27.85
C GLY A 165 16.67 -16.31 27.45
N TYR A 166 16.38 -16.18 26.14
CA TYR A 166 15.22 -15.46 25.64
C TYR A 166 14.37 -16.29 24.70
N ASP A 167 13.05 -16.22 24.86
CA ASP A 167 12.08 -16.78 23.92
C ASP A 167 11.26 -15.68 23.22
N ALA A 168 10.47 -16.05 22.21
CA ALA A 168 9.67 -15.11 21.44
C ALA A 168 8.68 -14.29 22.30
N VAL A 169 8.23 -14.81 23.45
CA VAL A 169 7.36 -14.07 24.38
C VAL A 169 8.12 -12.91 24.99
N GLU A 170 9.35 -13.15 25.44
CA GLU A 170 10.21 -12.12 26.01
C GLU A 170 10.69 -11.13 24.95
N ILE A 171 11.05 -11.62 23.76
CA ILE A 171 11.56 -10.80 22.65
C ILE A 171 10.49 -9.83 22.13
N PHE A 172 9.26 -10.27 21.92
CA PHE A 172 8.20 -9.36 21.47
C PHE A 172 7.78 -8.37 22.57
N ASN A 173 7.74 -8.80 23.83
CA ASN A 173 7.50 -7.86 24.93
C ASN A 173 8.65 -6.84 25.06
N ASP A 174 9.91 -7.20 24.84
CA ASP A 174 11.04 -6.24 24.80
C ASP A 174 10.95 -5.30 23.60
N LEU A 175 10.55 -5.77 22.41
CA LEU A 175 10.27 -4.91 21.25
C LEU A 175 9.21 -3.85 21.59
N MET A 176 8.10 -4.26 22.21
CA MET A 176 6.99 -3.35 22.51
C MET A 176 7.30 -2.41 23.68
N THR A 177 8.07 -2.84 24.69
CA THR A 177 8.30 -2.05 25.91
C THR A 177 9.61 -1.27 25.93
N ASN A 178 10.61 -1.69 25.14
CA ASN A 178 11.98 -1.18 25.19
C ASN A 178 12.48 -0.77 23.79
N ASN A 179 11.62 -0.08 23.03
CA ASN A 179 11.99 0.58 21.78
C ASN A 179 12.13 2.10 21.98
N SER A 180 12.84 2.76 21.06
CA SER A 180 13.09 4.21 21.14
C SER A 180 12.04 5.08 20.44
N VAL A 181 11.08 4.46 19.76
CA VAL A 181 10.12 5.14 18.86
C VAL A 181 8.83 5.50 19.59
N ASP A 182 8.35 4.61 20.46
CA ASP A 182 7.15 4.79 21.26
C ASP A 182 7.27 4.06 22.62
N PRO A 183 7.28 4.79 23.75
CA PRO A 183 7.39 4.21 25.09
C PRO A 183 6.03 3.90 25.74
N THR A 184 4.92 3.92 25.00
CA THR A 184 3.54 3.90 25.51
C THR A 184 2.71 2.70 25.04
N ASP A 185 3.32 1.51 24.94
CA ASP A 185 2.67 0.28 24.44
C ASP A 185 2.14 0.47 23.00
N PRO A 186 3.03 0.43 21.99
CA PRO A 186 2.75 0.92 20.65
C PRO A 186 1.61 0.19 19.94
N PHE A 187 1.33 -1.06 20.34
CA PHE A 187 0.35 -1.91 19.68
C PHE A 187 -0.86 -2.21 20.57
N GLY A 188 -0.86 -1.79 21.83
CA GLY A 188 -1.96 -1.98 22.78
C GLY A 188 -2.13 -3.42 23.23
N PHE A 189 -1.06 -4.21 23.32
CA PHE A 189 -1.12 -5.55 23.91
C PHE A 189 0.22 -5.99 24.50
N SER A 190 0.17 -6.99 25.37
CA SER A 190 1.36 -7.72 25.83
C SER A 190 1.18 -9.21 25.55
N VAL A 191 2.27 -9.89 25.21
CA VAL A 191 2.26 -11.35 25.06
C VAL A 191 2.27 -11.97 26.46
N ASP A 192 1.34 -12.89 26.71
CA ASP A 192 1.18 -13.54 28.00
C ASP A 192 2.34 -14.52 28.24
N THR A 193 2.83 -14.60 29.47
CA THR A 193 3.83 -15.59 29.90
C THR A 193 3.13 -16.93 30.19
N LEU A 194 2.77 -17.68 29.14
CA LEU A 194 2.03 -18.94 29.22
C LEU A 194 2.67 -20.02 28.33
N SER A 195 2.33 -21.28 28.64
CA SER A 195 2.52 -22.42 27.73
C SER A 195 1.23 -23.26 27.76
N ILE A 196 0.51 -23.22 26.65
CA ILE A 196 -0.83 -23.78 26.51
C ILE A 196 -0.72 -25.04 25.65
N SER A 197 -0.78 -26.19 26.31
CA SER A 197 -0.53 -27.50 25.67
C SER A 197 -1.25 -27.77 24.35
N SER A 198 -2.56 -27.50 24.25
CA SER A 198 -3.31 -27.71 23.01
C SER A 198 -4.67 -27.01 23.00
N GLY A 199 -5.24 -26.83 21.82
CA GLY A 199 -6.61 -26.37 21.64
C GLY A 199 -6.90 -25.87 20.23
N TYR A 200 -8.12 -25.39 20.03
CA TYR A 200 -8.50 -24.73 18.79
C TYR A 200 -9.13 -23.36 19.08
N PRO A 201 -8.31 -22.31 19.29
CA PRO A 201 -8.81 -20.94 19.39
C PRO A 201 -9.74 -20.60 18.24
N ALA A 202 -10.92 -20.08 18.57
CA ALA A 202 -12.00 -19.86 17.61
C ALA A 202 -12.08 -18.39 17.20
N ALA A 203 -12.37 -18.16 15.92
CA ALA A 203 -12.59 -16.83 15.38
C ALA A 203 -13.84 -16.19 16.03
N ILE A 204 -13.78 -14.88 16.22
CA ILE A 204 -14.95 -14.07 16.56
C ILE A 204 -15.94 -14.05 15.40
N SER A 205 -17.18 -13.64 15.68
CA SER A 205 -18.19 -13.42 14.64
C SER A 205 -18.09 -11.99 14.11
N ASP A 206 -17.26 -11.80 13.09
CA ASP A 206 -17.12 -10.53 12.36
C ASP A 206 -16.97 -10.82 10.86
N SER A 207 -18.08 -10.71 10.12
CA SER A 207 -18.13 -11.04 8.69
C SER A 207 -17.37 -10.06 7.80
N SER A 208 -17.06 -8.88 8.33
CA SER A 208 -16.36 -7.81 7.61
C SER A 208 -14.85 -7.86 7.78
N ASP A 209 -14.35 -8.64 8.74
CA ASP A 209 -12.94 -8.63 9.05
C ASP A 209 -12.10 -9.25 7.92
N PRO A 210 -11.18 -8.49 7.30
CA PRO A 210 -10.43 -8.96 6.14
C PRO A 210 -9.43 -10.07 6.47
N VAL A 211 -9.01 -10.22 7.73
CA VAL A 211 -8.17 -11.35 8.14
C VAL A 211 -9.03 -12.61 8.27
N LEU A 212 -10.26 -12.49 8.74
CA LEU A 212 -11.18 -13.63 8.85
C LEU A 212 -11.80 -14.05 7.52
N HIS A 213 -11.91 -13.13 6.56
CA HIS A 213 -12.63 -13.33 5.29
C HIS A 213 -11.85 -12.85 4.05
N GLY A 214 -10.52 -12.93 4.08
CA GLY A 214 -9.65 -12.58 2.96
C GLY A 214 -9.75 -13.55 1.78
N SER A 215 -8.99 -13.27 0.72
CA SER A 215 -9.09 -14.00 -0.55
C SER A 215 -8.66 -15.46 -0.46
N PHE A 216 -7.90 -15.83 0.58
CA PHE A 216 -7.42 -17.19 0.81
C PHE A 216 -8.40 -18.07 1.61
N GLY A 217 -9.59 -17.53 1.92
CA GLY A 217 -10.70 -18.30 2.48
C GLY A 217 -11.15 -17.81 3.85
N THR A 218 -12.14 -18.50 4.42
CA THR A 218 -12.70 -18.14 5.73
C THR A 218 -11.92 -18.77 6.88
N VAL A 219 -11.48 -17.94 7.82
CA VAL A 219 -10.88 -18.37 9.07
C VAL A 219 -11.98 -18.67 10.09
N THR A 220 -11.95 -19.87 10.66
CA THR A 220 -12.90 -20.29 11.71
C THR A 220 -12.19 -20.64 13.01
N LYS A 221 -11.00 -21.24 12.92
CA LYS A 221 -10.19 -21.66 14.05
C LYS A 221 -8.72 -21.66 13.67
N SER A 222 -7.87 -21.55 14.67
CA SER A 222 -6.46 -21.91 14.54
C SER A 222 -6.14 -23.04 15.50
N LEU A 223 -5.10 -23.80 15.21
CA LEU A 223 -4.49 -24.70 16.18
C LEU A 223 -3.68 -23.90 17.21
N ILE A 224 -3.63 -24.38 18.45
CA ILE A 224 -2.57 -24.08 19.42
C ILE A 224 -2.02 -25.44 19.89
N ALA A 225 -0.71 -25.61 19.86
CA ALA A 225 0.03 -26.82 20.19
C ALA A 225 1.32 -26.46 20.96
N SER A 226 1.11 -25.94 22.18
CA SER A 226 2.10 -25.44 23.14
C SER A 226 2.25 -23.93 23.21
N GLY A 227 1.59 -23.12 22.37
CA GLY A 227 1.78 -21.65 22.36
C GLY A 227 1.23 -20.83 23.55
N THR A 228 1.03 -19.54 23.30
CA THR A 228 0.60 -18.50 24.25
C THR A 228 -0.61 -17.69 23.75
N THR A 229 -1.00 -16.65 24.48
CA THR A 229 -2.00 -15.65 24.10
C THR A 229 -1.47 -14.23 24.33
N ALA A 230 -2.25 -13.22 23.99
CA ALA A 230 -2.03 -11.84 24.35
C ALA A 230 -3.14 -11.30 25.26
N THR A 231 -2.74 -10.38 26.13
CA THR A 231 -3.64 -9.49 26.87
C THR A 231 -3.72 -8.15 26.16
N LEU A 232 -4.93 -7.77 25.74
CA LEU A 232 -5.20 -6.55 24.99
C LEU A 232 -5.47 -5.37 25.93
N LYS A 233 -5.01 -4.18 25.52
CA LYS A 233 -5.08 -2.93 26.24
C LYS A 233 -5.61 -1.82 25.31
N PRO A 234 -6.90 -1.87 24.94
CA PRO A 234 -7.49 -0.86 24.04
C PRO A 234 -7.49 0.56 24.63
N ALA A 235 -7.26 0.71 25.94
CA ALA A 235 -7.04 2.01 26.57
C ALA A 235 -5.68 2.64 26.18
N ASP A 236 -4.69 1.80 25.90
CA ASP A 236 -3.35 2.23 25.47
C ASP A 236 -3.32 2.41 23.95
N HIS A 237 -3.93 1.48 23.19
CA HIS A 237 -4.11 1.61 21.74
C HIS A 237 -5.47 1.10 21.25
N SER A 238 -6.36 2.01 20.85
CA SER A 238 -7.77 1.68 20.54
C SER A 238 -8.00 0.79 19.32
N SER A 239 -7.02 0.64 18.43
CA SER A 239 -7.15 -0.24 17.25
C SER A 239 -6.85 -1.71 17.55
N VAL A 240 -6.35 -2.04 18.74
CA VAL A 240 -6.07 -3.43 19.11
C VAL A 240 -7.37 -4.24 19.17
N LYS A 241 -7.37 -5.39 18.52
CA LYS A 241 -8.54 -6.25 18.39
C LYS A 241 -8.10 -7.71 18.40
N GLY A 242 -8.69 -8.53 19.26
CA GLY A 242 -8.51 -9.98 19.20
C GLY A 242 -9.46 -10.57 18.16
N LEU A 243 -8.94 -11.44 17.30
CA LEU A 243 -9.71 -12.11 16.25
C LEU A 243 -9.98 -13.57 16.56
N LEU A 244 -9.01 -14.27 17.16
CA LEU A 244 -9.20 -15.65 17.61
C LEU A 244 -8.95 -15.73 19.11
N TYR A 245 -9.83 -16.42 19.85
CA TYR A 245 -9.73 -16.57 21.29
C TYR A 245 -9.68 -18.02 21.70
N ARG A 246 -8.92 -18.30 22.76
CA ARG A 246 -8.92 -19.61 23.41
C ARG A 246 -10.33 -19.93 23.95
N SER A 247 -10.66 -21.22 24.00
CA SER A 247 -11.96 -21.67 24.54
C SER A 247 -12.23 -21.08 25.93
N GLY A 248 -13.40 -20.44 26.09
CA GLY A 248 -13.81 -19.77 27.33
C GLY A 248 -13.33 -18.32 27.49
N TYR A 249 -12.63 -17.76 26.50
CA TYR A 249 -12.13 -16.38 26.51
C TYR A 249 -12.80 -15.51 25.43
N SER A 250 -12.82 -14.21 25.68
CA SER A 250 -13.27 -13.15 24.76
C SER A 250 -12.84 -11.78 25.32
N GLY A 251 -12.90 -10.72 24.51
CA GLY A 251 -12.57 -9.37 24.96
C GLY A 251 -11.07 -9.17 25.11
N ASN A 252 -10.59 -8.76 26.29
CA ASN A 252 -9.20 -8.27 26.42
C ASN A 252 -8.19 -9.34 26.88
N THR A 253 -8.60 -10.59 27.08
CA THR A 253 -7.68 -11.65 27.56
C THR A 253 -7.85 -12.93 26.75
N GLY A 254 -6.78 -13.72 26.67
CA GLY A 254 -6.81 -15.00 25.96
C GLY A 254 -6.95 -14.87 24.44
N ALA A 255 -6.57 -13.70 23.89
CA ALA A 255 -6.53 -13.47 22.45
C ALA A 255 -5.35 -14.27 21.89
N PHE A 256 -5.65 -15.28 21.09
CA PHE A 256 -4.65 -16.12 20.45
C PHE A 256 -4.12 -15.53 19.15
N PHE A 257 -5.00 -14.84 18.43
CA PHE A 257 -4.63 -14.01 17.28
C PHE A 257 -5.20 -12.61 17.51
N ALA A 258 -4.39 -11.59 17.31
CA ALA A 258 -4.79 -10.20 17.46
C ALA A 258 -4.22 -9.33 16.35
N THR A 259 -4.93 -8.26 16.01
CA THR A 259 -4.48 -7.22 15.08
C THR A 259 -4.42 -5.88 15.80
N SER A 260 -3.57 -4.99 15.31
CA SER A 260 -3.48 -3.60 15.74
C SER A 260 -2.95 -2.73 14.60
N THR A 261 -2.75 -1.45 14.86
CA THR A 261 -2.08 -0.52 13.95
C THR A 261 -1.05 0.29 14.71
N PHE A 262 -0.08 0.85 14.01
CA PHE A 262 0.86 1.82 14.59
C PHE A 262 1.34 2.78 13.51
N GLY A 263 1.16 4.08 13.72
CA GLY A 263 1.28 5.06 12.64
C GLY A 263 0.35 4.71 11.48
N SER A 264 0.90 4.57 10.27
CA SER A 264 0.15 4.13 9.08
C SER A 264 0.19 2.62 8.85
N GLY A 265 0.96 1.86 9.64
CA GLY A 265 1.15 0.42 9.43
C GLY A 265 0.16 -0.45 10.18
N ARG A 266 0.24 -1.74 9.87
CA ARG A 266 -0.65 -2.80 10.36
C ARG A 266 0.17 -3.82 11.14
N VAL A 267 -0.41 -4.38 12.19
CA VAL A 267 0.27 -5.34 13.08
C VAL A 267 -0.62 -6.53 13.29
N ALA A 268 -0.06 -7.74 13.19
CA ALA A 268 -0.71 -8.97 13.58
C ALA A 268 0.18 -9.74 14.56
N PHE A 269 -0.47 -10.36 15.54
CA PHE A 269 0.14 -11.27 16.51
C PHE A 269 -0.54 -12.63 16.42
N TRP A 270 0.25 -13.70 16.41
CA TRP A 270 -0.21 -15.08 16.49
C TRP A 270 0.57 -15.79 17.60
N GLY A 271 -0.15 -16.36 18.56
CA GLY A 271 0.45 -16.92 19.77
C GLY A 271 1.12 -18.29 19.63
N ASP A 272 1.34 -18.84 18.44
CA ASP A 272 1.97 -20.16 18.27
C ASP A 272 2.61 -20.28 16.89
N SER A 273 3.77 -20.94 16.81
CA SER A 273 4.50 -21.24 15.58
C SER A 273 4.15 -22.60 14.98
N SER A 274 3.64 -23.55 15.78
CA SER A 274 3.18 -24.86 15.30
C SER A 274 2.12 -24.77 14.18
N PRO A 275 1.18 -23.81 14.17
CA PRO A 275 0.20 -23.65 13.09
C PRO A 275 0.78 -23.23 11.74
N ILE A 276 1.97 -22.62 11.72
CA ILE A 276 2.61 -22.15 10.48
C ILE A 276 3.62 -23.16 9.92
N ASP A 277 3.97 -24.17 10.71
CA ASP A 277 4.79 -25.31 10.31
C ASP A 277 4.00 -26.26 9.41
N ASP A 278 4.61 -26.68 8.30
CA ASP A 278 4.01 -27.52 7.27
C ASP A 278 4.72 -28.86 7.04
N GLY A 279 5.74 -29.15 7.85
CA GLY A 279 6.53 -30.38 7.76
C GLY A 279 7.48 -30.49 6.56
N THR A 280 7.65 -29.44 5.74
CA THR A 280 8.55 -29.45 4.57
C THR A 280 9.98 -29.01 4.88
N GLY A 281 10.32 -28.92 6.17
CA GLY A 281 11.61 -28.46 6.60
C GLY A 281 12.78 -29.42 6.40
N GLN A 282 13.94 -28.94 6.81
CA GLN A 282 15.24 -29.58 6.60
C GLN A 282 15.34 -30.94 7.30
N SER A 283 16.11 -31.85 6.69
CA SER A 283 16.34 -33.19 7.22
C SER A 283 16.98 -33.14 8.61
N GLY A 284 16.33 -33.80 9.58
CA GLY A 284 16.81 -33.89 10.97
C GLY A 284 15.93 -33.12 11.96
N ASN A 285 15.10 -32.20 11.47
CA ASN A 285 14.14 -31.47 12.28
C ASN A 285 12.94 -32.35 12.64
N THR A 286 12.40 -32.16 13.84
CA THR A 286 11.14 -32.79 14.28
C THR A 286 10.08 -31.71 14.26
N LEU A 287 9.40 -31.62 13.14
CA LEU A 287 8.42 -30.59 12.84
C LEU A 287 7.00 -31.03 13.19
N TYR A 288 6.11 -30.05 13.32
CA TYR A 288 4.71 -30.25 13.61
C TYR A 288 3.89 -29.68 12.45
N ASP A 289 3.34 -30.52 11.57
CA ASP A 289 2.49 -30.03 10.46
C ASP A 289 1.14 -29.53 10.99
N GLY A 290 1.12 -28.27 11.45
CA GLY A 290 -0.08 -27.56 11.83
C GLY A 290 -0.73 -26.87 10.64
N TRP A 291 0.03 -26.52 9.61
CA TRP A 291 -0.48 -25.87 8.40
C TRP A 291 -1.64 -26.68 7.78
N ASN A 292 -1.49 -28.00 7.71
CA ASN A 292 -2.48 -28.92 7.16
C ASN A 292 -3.44 -29.53 8.21
N ASP A 293 -3.51 -28.98 9.44
CA ASP A 293 -4.45 -29.47 10.46
C ASP A 293 -5.91 -29.31 10.00
N THR A 294 -6.60 -30.44 9.80
CA THR A 294 -7.99 -30.49 9.31
C THR A 294 -9.05 -29.95 10.29
N GLY A 295 -8.69 -29.74 11.55
CA GLY A 295 -9.54 -29.15 12.59
C GLY A 295 -9.45 -27.62 12.67
N ALA A 296 -8.52 -27.01 11.92
CA ALA A 296 -8.26 -25.58 11.89
C ALA A 296 -8.26 -25.02 10.45
N THR A 297 -8.07 -23.71 10.35
CA THR A 297 -7.96 -22.95 9.10
C THR A 297 -6.67 -22.12 9.11
N ASN A 298 -5.56 -22.75 9.54
CA ASN A 298 -4.26 -22.09 9.77
C ASN A 298 -3.71 -21.44 8.50
N ALA A 299 -3.73 -22.16 7.37
CA ALA A 299 -3.31 -21.64 6.07
C ALA A 299 -4.07 -20.35 5.68
N ALA A 300 -5.40 -20.35 5.82
CA ALA A 300 -6.21 -19.17 5.51
C ALA A 300 -5.88 -18.00 6.45
N LEU A 301 -5.63 -18.26 7.74
CA LEU A 301 -5.25 -17.23 8.71
C LEU A 301 -3.90 -16.61 8.37
N ALA A 302 -2.89 -17.44 8.09
CA ALA A 302 -1.56 -16.97 7.70
C ALA A 302 -1.62 -16.09 6.44
N LEU A 303 -2.29 -16.58 5.39
CA LEU A 303 -2.33 -15.94 4.09
C LEU A 303 -3.21 -14.67 4.09
N ASN A 304 -4.40 -14.70 4.71
CA ASN A 304 -5.24 -13.51 4.84
C ASN A 304 -4.58 -12.43 5.73
N ALA A 305 -3.85 -12.84 6.77
CA ALA A 305 -3.07 -11.90 7.58
C ALA A 305 -1.94 -11.28 6.75
N THR A 306 -1.20 -12.06 5.95
CA THR A 306 -0.20 -11.50 5.00
C THR A 306 -0.85 -10.55 4.00
N GLU A 307 -1.99 -10.92 3.42
CA GLU A 307 -2.78 -10.09 2.50
C GLU A 307 -3.16 -8.75 3.15
N TRP A 308 -3.68 -8.80 4.38
CA TRP A 308 -4.04 -7.60 5.12
C TRP A 308 -2.82 -6.76 5.52
N LEU A 309 -1.73 -7.37 5.98
CA LEU A 309 -0.52 -6.65 6.37
C LEU A 309 0.17 -5.97 5.18
N SER A 310 0.08 -6.55 3.99
CA SER A 310 0.69 -6.02 2.76
C SER A 310 -0.16 -4.98 2.04
N GLY A 311 -1.36 -4.68 2.54
CA GLY A 311 -2.29 -3.74 1.93
C GLY A 311 -3.11 -4.30 0.76
N ALA A 312 -3.10 -5.62 0.55
CA ALA A 312 -3.70 -6.30 -0.59
C ALA A 312 -5.21 -6.56 -0.49
N SER A 313 -5.78 -6.64 0.72
CA SER A 313 -7.20 -6.92 0.91
C SER A 313 -8.09 -5.71 0.61
N GLY A 314 -8.74 -5.73 -0.56
CA GLY A 314 -9.75 -4.75 -0.99
C GLY A 314 -10.90 -5.39 -1.78
N SER A 315 -11.91 -5.95 -1.08
CA SER A 315 -13.35 -6.02 -1.44
C SER A 315 -14.02 -7.25 -0.79
N GLY A 316 -14.78 -7.05 0.29
CA GLY A 316 -15.43 -8.17 0.98
C GLY A 316 -16.47 -7.90 2.07
N GLY A 317 -16.93 -6.66 2.31
CA GLY A 317 -18.24 -6.39 2.92
C GLY A 317 -18.37 -6.43 4.45
N GLY A 318 -18.38 -5.22 5.04
CA GLY A 318 -19.30 -4.82 6.10
C GLY A 318 -18.82 -3.54 6.78
N ASP A 319 -19.73 -2.58 6.86
CA ASP A 319 -19.50 -1.19 7.27
C ASP A 319 -18.81 -1.06 8.64
N ASP A 320 -17.59 -0.53 8.62
CA ASP A 320 -17.07 0.45 9.58
C ASP A 320 -15.98 1.30 8.88
N GLY A 321 -16.36 2.45 8.33
CA GLY A 321 -15.43 3.57 8.02
C GLY A 321 -14.34 3.34 6.96
N GLY A 322 -14.66 2.66 5.86
CA GLY A 322 -13.73 2.13 4.85
C GLY A 322 -12.68 3.09 4.25
N THR A 323 -11.47 2.55 4.11
CA THR A 323 -10.35 3.06 3.31
C THR A 323 -10.28 2.31 1.98
N ASP A 324 -11.29 2.46 1.13
CA ASP A 324 -11.20 2.02 -0.26
C ASP A 324 -10.61 3.17 -1.08
N CYS A 325 -9.31 3.10 -1.30
CA CYS A 325 -8.58 3.99 -2.19
C CYS A 325 -8.88 3.55 -3.62
N THR A 326 -10.11 3.83 -4.06
CA THR A 326 -10.44 3.65 -5.47
C THR A 326 -9.66 4.70 -6.24
N ASP A 327 -8.90 4.29 -7.25
CA ASP A 327 -8.22 5.19 -8.19
C ASP A 327 -9.18 6.30 -8.61
N THR A 328 -8.99 7.49 -8.06
CA THR A 328 -9.92 8.60 -8.29
C THR A 328 -9.20 9.93 -8.29
N GLN A 329 -9.66 10.79 -9.19
CA GLN A 329 -9.26 12.19 -9.24
C GLN A 329 -10.20 13.01 -8.35
N LEU A 330 -9.66 13.71 -7.35
CA LEU A 330 -10.46 14.44 -6.36
C LEU A 330 -10.77 15.90 -6.71
N LEU A 331 -10.02 16.53 -7.62
CA LEU A 331 -10.24 17.93 -7.98
C LEU A 331 -11.41 18.07 -8.96
N GLY A 332 -12.37 18.93 -8.62
CA GLY A 332 -13.36 19.41 -9.56
C GLY A 332 -12.75 20.44 -10.51
N ASN A 333 -13.23 20.45 -11.77
CA ASN A 333 -12.82 21.41 -12.80
C ASN A 333 -11.28 21.53 -12.91
N ALA A 334 -10.63 20.38 -13.05
CA ALA A 334 -9.20 20.24 -12.87
C ALA A 334 -8.35 20.96 -13.95
N GLY A 335 -8.92 21.15 -15.14
CA GLY A 335 -8.36 21.99 -16.22
C GLY A 335 -9.03 23.36 -16.37
N PHE A 336 -9.78 23.83 -15.36
CA PHE A 336 -10.39 25.19 -15.32
C PHE A 336 -11.40 25.57 -16.41
N GLU A 337 -11.73 24.68 -17.35
CA GLU A 337 -12.63 24.91 -18.48
C GLU A 337 -14.07 25.35 -18.10
N SER A 338 -14.46 25.18 -16.84
CA SER A 338 -15.72 25.69 -16.28
C SER A 338 -15.56 26.99 -15.48
N GLY A 339 -14.52 27.79 -15.77
CA GLY A 339 -14.20 29.03 -15.06
C GLY A 339 -13.91 28.77 -13.58
N ALA A 340 -14.37 29.65 -12.68
CA ALA A 340 -14.18 29.49 -11.24
C ALA A 340 -15.13 28.46 -10.58
N THR A 341 -15.85 27.64 -11.37
CA THR A 341 -16.67 26.59 -10.78
C THR A 341 -15.78 25.63 -9.99
N THR A 342 -16.23 25.24 -8.78
CA THR A 342 -15.52 24.45 -7.73
C THR A 342 -14.25 25.05 -7.12
N TRP A 343 -13.69 26.09 -7.72
CA TRP A 343 -12.50 26.79 -7.21
C TRP A 343 -12.87 28.12 -6.55
N SER A 344 -12.27 28.41 -5.39
CA SER A 344 -12.26 29.75 -4.81
C SER A 344 -10.99 30.45 -5.25
N ALA A 345 -11.12 31.57 -5.98
CA ALA A 345 -9.96 32.29 -6.51
C ALA A 345 -10.11 33.80 -6.33
N THR A 346 -8.97 34.50 -6.25
CA THR A 346 -8.97 35.96 -6.44
C THR A 346 -9.59 36.29 -7.80
N SER A 347 -10.42 37.34 -7.87
CA SER A 347 -11.13 37.71 -9.10
C SER A 347 -10.16 37.90 -10.27
N GLY A 348 -10.37 37.16 -11.36
CA GLY A 348 -9.55 37.22 -12.56
C GLY A 348 -8.45 36.16 -12.65
N VAL A 349 -8.17 35.42 -11.57
CA VAL A 349 -7.14 34.36 -11.58
C VAL A 349 -7.49 33.23 -12.55
N ILE A 350 -8.73 32.74 -12.53
CA ILE A 350 -9.17 31.77 -13.55
C ILE A 350 -9.67 32.53 -14.76
N THR A 351 -9.00 32.36 -15.90
CA THR A 351 -9.15 33.22 -17.07
C THR A 351 -8.91 32.45 -18.37
N ASN A 352 -9.32 33.07 -19.48
CA ASN A 352 -9.04 32.65 -20.85
C ASN A 352 -8.41 33.82 -21.65
N SER A 353 -7.69 34.69 -20.93
CA SER A 353 -6.97 35.82 -21.51
C SER A 353 -5.94 35.32 -22.53
N SER A 354 -5.61 36.17 -23.51
CA SER A 354 -4.52 35.88 -24.46
C SER A 354 -3.16 36.36 -23.96
N GLY A 355 -3.07 36.87 -22.72
CA GLY A 355 -1.83 37.36 -22.11
C GLY A 355 -0.86 36.24 -21.73
N GLU A 356 -1.40 35.06 -21.47
CA GLU A 356 -0.67 33.81 -21.26
C GLU A 356 -1.36 32.71 -22.10
N SER A 357 -0.78 31.52 -22.17
CA SER A 357 -1.35 30.41 -22.94
C SER A 357 -1.78 29.27 -22.03
N ALA A 358 -3.00 28.76 -22.22
CA ALA A 358 -3.42 27.48 -21.65
C ALA A 358 -2.51 26.34 -22.14
N ARG A 359 -2.31 25.31 -21.32
CA ARG A 359 -1.62 24.08 -21.74
C ARG A 359 -2.56 23.21 -22.56
N THR A 360 -3.79 23.01 -22.09
CA THR A 360 -4.87 22.37 -22.85
C THR A 360 -6.15 23.19 -22.73
N GLY A 361 -7.12 22.94 -23.62
CA GLY A 361 -8.38 23.69 -23.56
C GLY A 361 -8.22 25.19 -23.85
N SER A 362 -8.95 26.02 -23.12
CA SER A 362 -9.00 27.48 -23.32
C SER A 362 -8.94 28.28 -22.02
N TYR A 363 -9.11 27.66 -20.86
CA TYR A 363 -9.00 28.31 -19.56
C TYR A 363 -7.77 27.80 -18.81
N TYR A 364 -7.27 28.63 -17.89
CA TYR A 364 -6.15 28.30 -17.02
C TYR A 364 -6.22 29.19 -15.77
N ALA A 365 -5.44 28.86 -14.75
CA ALA A 365 -5.25 29.74 -13.60
C ALA A 365 -3.96 30.56 -13.75
N TRP A 366 -4.07 31.87 -13.60
CA TRP A 366 -2.97 32.83 -13.69
C TRP A 366 -2.90 33.64 -12.40
N LEU A 367 -1.83 33.43 -11.63
CA LEU A 367 -1.56 34.20 -10.41
C LEU A 367 -0.32 35.07 -10.62
N GLY A 368 -0.32 36.28 -10.08
CA GLY A 368 0.71 37.29 -10.32
C GLY A 368 0.53 37.97 -11.68
N GLY A 369 1.64 38.36 -12.30
CA GLY A 369 1.64 38.99 -13.63
C GLY A 369 1.16 40.45 -13.63
N ASN A 370 0.90 41.04 -12.46
CA ASN A 370 0.33 42.38 -12.35
C ASN A 370 1.42 43.48 -12.37
N GLY A 371 2.67 43.13 -12.08
CA GLY A 371 3.77 44.09 -11.94
C GLY A 371 3.56 45.09 -10.79
N THR A 372 2.71 44.73 -9.82
CA THR A 372 2.42 45.53 -8.62
C THR A 372 2.30 44.62 -7.41
N ALA A 373 2.60 45.15 -6.22
CA ALA A 373 2.62 44.33 -5.02
C ALA A 373 1.23 43.82 -4.69
N GLY A 374 1.11 42.50 -4.56
CA GLY A 374 -0.18 41.86 -4.36
C GLY A 374 -0.05 40.42 -3.90
N THR A 375 -1.12 39.92 -3.31
CA THR A 375 -1.26 38.49 -2.98
C THR A 375 -2.52 37.97 -3.65
N GLU A 376 -2.38 36.89 -4.38
CA GLU A 376 -3.48 36.22 -5.07
C GLU A 376 -3.54 34.76 -4.65
N THR A 377 -4.76 34.23 -4.59
CA THR A 377 -4.98 32.86 -4.15
C THR A 377 -5.89 32.10 -5.09
N LEU A 378 -5.66 30.80 -5.17
CA LEU A 378 -6.51 29.80 -5.79
C LEU A 378 -6.62 28.61 -4.83
N SER A 379 -7.82 28.16 -4.51
CA SER A 379 -8.01 27.04 -3.60
C SER A 379 -9.24 26.19 -3.89
N GLN A 380 -9.16 24.92 -3.50
CA GLN A 380 -10.26 23.97 -3.51
C GLN A 380 -10.12 23.07 -2.28
N SER A 381 -11.24 22.78 -1.61
CA SER A 381 -11.27 21.83 -0.50
C SER A 381 -11.53 20.44 -1.02
N VAL A 382 -10.79 19.47 -0.51
CA VAL A 382 -10.84 18.06 -0.90
C VAL A 382 -10.81 17.19 0.35
N THR A 383 -11.58 16.10 0.33
CA THR A 383 -11.50 15.06 1.34
C THR A 383 -10.63 13.95 0.79
N ILE A 384 -9.45 13.77 1.37
CA ILE A 384 -8.56 12.66 1.02
C ILE A 384 -9.05 11.46 1.84
N PRO A 385 -9.48 10.35 1.21
CA PRO A 385 -9.92 9.19 1.96
C PRO A 385 -8.79 8.69 2.85
N SER A 386 -9.15 8.16 4.03
CA SER A 386 -8.18 7.56 4.94
C SER A 386 -7.44 6.41 4.26
N GLY A 387 -6.19 6.17 4.67
CA GLY A 387 -5.41 5.04 4.18
C GLY A 387 -4.90 5.15 2.73
N CYS A 388 -5.18 6.24 2.01
CA CYS A 388 -4.79 6.37 0.61
C CYS A 388 -3.52 7.15 0.38
N SER A 389 -2.79 6.76 -0.67
CA SER A 389 -1.80 7.66 -1.26
C SER A 389 -2.52 8.76 -2.03
N ALA A 390 -2.03 9.98 -1.92
CA ALA A 390 -2.59 11.12 -2.62
C ALA A 390 -1.47 11.90 -3.27
N THR A 391 -1.57 12.13 -4.58
CA THR A 391 -0.56 12.85 -5.36
C THR A 391 -1.20 13.98 -6.14
N LEU A 392 -0.74 15.20 -5.89
CA LEU A 392 -1.08 16.36 -6.69
C LEU A 392 -0.14 16.48 -7.89
N GLY A 393 -0.66 16.19 -9.08
CA GLY A 393 -0.14 16.61 -10.36
C GLY A 393 -0.62 18.03 -10.74
N LEU A 394 0.26 18.83 -11.34
CA LEU A 394 -0.12 20.04 -12.06
C LEU A 394 0.89 20.36 -13.15
N TYR A 395 0.51 21.15 -14.15
CA TYR A 395 1.45 21.79 -15.06
C TYR A 395 1.63 23.25 -14.68
N LEU A 396 2.89 23.67 -14.52
CA LEU A 396 3.25 25.02 -14.12
C LEU A 396 4.16 25.67 -15.18
N HIS A 397 3.74 26.83 -15.68
CA HIS A 397 4.56 27.75 -16.45
C HIS A 397 4.85 29.00 -15.60
N ILE A 398 6.09 29.48 -15.66
CA ILE A 398 6.54 30.66 -14.93
C ILE A 398 7.22 31.59 -15.94
N ASP A 399 6.64 32.77 -16.13
CA ASP A 399 7.21 33.87 -16.91
C ASP A 399 7.55 35.04 -15.97
N THR A 400 8.66 35.72 -16.22
CA THR A 400 9.09 36.83 -15.36
C THR A 400 9.83 37.91 -16.13
N ALA A 401 9.55 39.15 -15.77
CA ALA A 401 10.35 40.31 -16.19
C ALA A 401 11.52 40.57 -15.25
N GLU A 402 11.60 39.91 -14.08
CA GLU A 402 12.72 40.02 -13.16
C GLU A 402 14.00 39.50 -13.81
N THR A 403 15.08 40.30 -13.77
CA THR A 403 16.35 39.94 -14.40
C THR A 403 17.36 39.32 -13.43
N THR A 404 17.00 39.25 -12.15
CA THR A 404 17.87 38.66 -11.12
C THR A 404 17.92 37.14 -11.26
N THR A 405 19.09 36.55 -10.97
CA THR A 405 19.28 35.10 -10.95
C THR A 405 19.48 34.56 -9.53
N SER A 406 19.40 35.40 -8.51
CA SER A 406 19.72 35.03 -7.12
C SER A 406 18.72 35.48 -6.07
N THR A 407 17.77 36.36 -6.42
CA THR A 407 16.76 36.86 -5.48
C THR A 407 15.37 36.43 -5.90
N ALA A 408 14.68 35.73 -4.99
CA ALA A 408 13.28 35.39 -5.13
C ALA A 408 12.42 36.57 -4.66
N TYR A 409 12.04 37.46 -5.58
CA TYR A 409 11.17 38.60 -5.27
C TYR A 409 9.71 38.19 -5.24
N ASP A 410 9.30 37.41 -6.24
CA ASP A 410 7.94 36.94 -6.41
C ASP A 410 7.90 35.45 -6.14
N THR A 411 6.89 34.99 -5.41
CA THR A 411 6.81 33.59 -4.96
C THR A 411 5.44 32.99 -5.17
N LEU A 412 5.42 31.70 -5.45
CA LEU A 412 4.23 30.85 -5.43
C LEU A 412 4.43 29.76 -4.39
N GLN A 413 3.54 29.67 -3.42
CA GLN A 413 3.50 28.55 -2.48
C GLN A 413 2.31 27.64 -2.75
N VAL A 414 2.56 26.34 -2.81
CA VAL A 414 1.54 25.28 -2.84
C VAL A 414 1.39 24.76 -1.42
N GLN A 415 0.24 24.99 -0.80
CA GLN A 415 0.01 24.79 0.63
C GLN A 415 -1.18 23.88 0.88
N VAL A 416 -1.14 23.17 2.00
CA VAL A 416 -2.25 22.42 2.56
C VAL A 416 -2.71 23.12 3.83
N LEU A 417 -4.00 23.41 3.91
CA LEU A 417 -4.62 24.09 5.05
C LEU A 417 -5.67 23.19 5.71
N ASN A 418 -5.88 23.38 7.02
CA ASN A 418 -7.00 22.78 7.73
C ASN A 418 -8.32 23.56 7.46
N GLY A 419 -9.44 23.04 7.99
CA GLY A 419 -10.75 23.67 7.86
C GLY A 419 -10.90 25.07 8.48
N SER A 420 -9.97 25.50 9.36
CA SER A 420 -9.94 26.86 9.93
C SER A 420 -9.04 27.83 9.15
N GLY A 421 -8.42 27.39 8.05
CA GLY A 421 -7.54 28.22 7.23
C GLY A 421 -6.09 28.31 7.72
N THR A 422 -5.69 27.49 8.69
CA THR A 422 -4.30 27.41 9.17
C THR A 422 -3.49 26.54 8.22
N VAL A 423 -2.28 26.98 7.85
CA VAL A 423 -1.35 26.20 7.03
C VAL A 423 -0.83 25.01 7.83
N LEU A 424 -1.10 23.80 7.34
CA LEU A 424 -0.58 22.55 7.87
C LEU A 424 0.77 22.19 7.25
N GLY A 425 1.02 22.59 6.00
CA GLY A 425 2.29 22.39 5.33
C GLY A 425 2.37 23.13 4.00
N THR A 426 3.61 23.31 3.52
CA THR A 426 3.92 23.82 2.19
C THR A 426 4.53 22.68 1.38
N LEU A 427 3.82 22.23 0.35
CA LEU A 427 4.24 21.12 -0.52
C LEU A 427 5.36 21.54 -1.47
N ALA A 428 5.33 22.78 -1.95
CA ALA A 428 6.34 23.35 -2.83
C ALA A 428 6.36 24.88 -2.74
N SER A 429 7.55 25.44 -3.00
CA SER A 429 7.77 26.87 -3.16
C SER A 429 8.48 27.13 -4.49
N TYR A 430 7.89 27.98 -5.32
CA TYR A 430 8.47 28.46 -6.57
C TYR A 430 8.63 29.97 -6.53
N SER A 431 9.42 30.51 -7.45
CA SER A 431 9.69 31.95 -7.56
C SER A 431 10.02 32.36 -8.99
N ASN A 432 10.23 33.66 -9.21
CA ASN A 432 10.80 34.21 -10.44
C ASN A 432 12.11 33.52 -10.87
N LEU A 433 12.88 32.95 -9.94
CA LEU A 433 14.10 32.20 -10.24
C LEU A 433 13.86 30.84 -10.92
N ASN A 434 12.60 30.38 -10.95
CA ASN A 434 12.21 29.12 -11.57
C ASN A 434 11.63 29.29 -12.98
N ALA A 435 11.69 30.50 -13.55
CA ALA A 435 11.19 30.78 -14.89
C ALA A 435 11.84 29.87 -15.95
N ALA A 436 11.01 29.32 -16.83
CA ALA A 436 11.42 28.43 -17.91
C ALA A 436 10.40 28.50 -19.06
N SER A 437 10.85 28.18 -20.27
CA SER A 437 9.98 28.16 -21.44
C SER A 437 8.91 27.06 -21.32
N GLY A 438 7.64 27.44 -21.41
CA GLY A 438 6.51 26.52 -21.44
C GLY A 438 6.19 25.86 -20.09
N TYR A 439 5.26 24.91 -20.13
CA TYR A 439 4.77 24.20 -18.95
C TYR A 439 5.69 23.06 -18.53
N THR A 440 5.91 22.93 -17.22
CA THR A 440 6.59 21.78 -16.60
C THR A 440 5.62 21.07 -15.67
N GLN A 441 5.55 19.74 -15.77
CA GLN A 441 4.74 18.93 -14.85
C GLN A 441 5.39 18.91 -13.47
N ARG A 442 4.58 19.09 -12.43
CA ARG A 442 4.94 18.96 -11.01
C ARG A 442 4.10 17.85 -10.41
N SER A 443 4.72 17.09 -9.51
CA SER A 443 4.09 16.00 -8.76
C SER A 443 4.47 16.17 -7.29
N LEU A 444 3.47 16.29 -6.43
CA LEU A 444 3.61 16.64 -5.01
C LEU A 444 2.77 15.67 -4.17
N SER A 445 3.38 15.00 -3.19
CA SER A 445 2.64 14.07 -2.32
C SER A 445 1.80 14.81 -1.28
N LEU A 446 0.55 14.39 -1.14
CA LEU A 446 -0.37 14.76 -0.06
C LEU A 446 -0.72 13.55 0.82
N SER A 447 -0.04 12.40 0.67
CA SER A 447 -0.38 11.16 1.40
C SER A 447 -0.35 11.32 2.92
N GLY A 448 0.46 12.26 3.45
CA GLY A 448 0.46 12.60 4.89
C GLY A 448 -0.83 13.25 5.41
N TYR A 449 -1.77 13.59 4.52
CA TYR A 449 -3.08 14.15 4.84
C TYR A 449 -4.23 13.18 4.56
N ALA A 450 -3.94 11.90 4.33
CA ALA A 450 -4.96 10.86 4.19
C ALA A 450 -5.91 10.85 5.40
N GLY A 451 -7.20 10.71 5.13
CA GLY A 451 -8.27 10.71 6.16
C GLY A 451 -8.67 12.11 6.62
N GLN A 452 -8.12 13.16 6.04
CA GLN A 452 -8.45 14.54 6.39
C GLN A 452 -9.18 15.24 5.25
N THR A 453 -10.10 16.13 5.62
CA THR A 453 -10.57 17.18 4.71
C THR A 453 -9.62 18.36 4.82
N VAL A 454 -8.92 18.64 3.72
CA VAL A 454 -7.93 19.72 3.64
C VAL A 454 -8.32 20.71 2.55
N THR A 455 -7.71 21.89 2.59
CA THR A 455 -7.79 22.86 1.50
C THR A 455 -6.43 22.93 0.81
N LEU A 456 -6.39 22.55 -0.47
CA LEU A 456 -5.25 22.82 -1.33
C LEU A 456 -5.30 24.30 -1.72
N ARG A 457 -4.22 25.04 -1.46
CA ARG A 457 -4.12 26.47 -1.76
C ARG A 457 -2.83 26.80 -2.48
N PHE A 458 -2.96 27.49 -3.61
CA PHE A 458 -1.88 28.18 -4.29
C PHE A 458 -1.92 29.65 -3.85
N THR A 459 -0.78 30.18 -3.40
CA THR A 459 -0.66 31.59 -2.97
C THR A 459 0.50 32.24 -3.71
N SER A 460 0.19 33.18 -4.59
CA SER A 460 1.17 34.05 -5.22
C SER A 460 1.38 35.29 -4.37
N THR A 461 2.63 35.72 -4.21
CA THR A 461 2.99 37.03 -3.67
C THR A 461 3.93 37.69 -4.65
N GLU A 462 3.48 38.79 -5.24
CA GLU A 462 4.23 39.61 -6.19
C GLU A 462 4.75 40.87 -5.48
N GLY A 463 5.97 41.27 -5.84
CA GLY A 463 6.61 42.50 -5.44
C GLY A 463 6.12 43.71 -6.23
N SER A 464 6.73 44.87 -6.00
CA SER A 464 6.23 46.17 -6.51
C SER A 464 6.87 46.68 -7.79
N LYS A 465 7.71 45.90 -8.48
CA LYS A 465 8.55 46.41 -9.58
C LYS A 465 8.37 45.71 -10.92
N LEU A 466 8.70 44.43 -11.01
CA LEU A 466 8.61 43.66 -12.26
C LEU A 466 7.66 42.49 -12.04
N GLN A 467 7.04 42.04 -13.13
CA GLN A 467 6.02 41.01 -13.05
C GLN A 467 6.63 39.61 -12.97
N THR A 468 5.95 38.74 -12.24
CA THR A 468 6.12 37.29 -12.41
C THR A 468 4.75 36.62 -12.49
N SER A 469 4.53 35.89 -13.57
CA SER A 469 3.32 35.15 -13.88
C SER A 469 3.51 33.68 -13.51
N PHE A 470 2.61 33.17 -12.67
CA PHE A 470 2.53 31.75 -12.33
C PHE A 470 1.26 31.17 -12.95
N VAL A 471 1.45 30.44 -14.05
CA VAL A 471 0.36 29.90 -14.86
C VAL A 471 0.21 28.40 -14.61
N ILE A 472 -0.95 28.00 -14.09
CA ILE A 472 -1.26 26.64 -13.67
C ILE A 472 -2.36 26.09 -14.56
N ASP A 473 -2.16 24.87 -15.04
CA ASP A 473 -3.15 24.16 -15.85
C ASP A 473 -3.09 22.64 -15.60
N ASP A 474 -4.15 21.93 -16.00
CA ASP A 474 -4.30 20.48 -15.91
C ASP A 474 -3.89 19.91 -14.55
N THR A 475 -4.58 20.37 -13.51
CA THR A 475 -4.39 19.87 -12.15
C THR A 475 -5.01 18.49 -11.97
N ALA A 476 -4.46 17.71 -11.05
CA ALA A 476 -4.95 16.40 -10.70
C ALA A 476 -4.52 16.06 -9.27
N LEU A 477 -5.44 15.82 -8.34
CA LEU A 477 -5.18 15.11 -7.09
C LEU A 477 -5.65 13.66 -7.22
N ASP A 478 -4.75 12.80 -7.68
CA ASP A 478 -5.02 11.37 -7.83
C ASP A 478 -4.83 10.66 -6.49
N VAL A 479 -5.79 9.82 -6.15
CA VAL A 479 -5.79 8.98 -4.96
C VAL A 479 -5.72 7.53 -5.38
N THR A 480 -4.82 6.77 -4.76
CA THR A 480 -4.53 5.36 -5.04
C THR A 480 -4.29 4.59 -3.75
#